data_AF-A0A9C7L8T4-F1
#
_entry.id   AF-A0A9C7L8T4-F1
#
_cell.length_a   1.000
_cell.length_b   1.000
_cell.length_c   1.000
_cell.angle_alpha   90.00
_cell.angle_beta   90.00
_cell.angle_gamma   90.00
#
_symmetry.space_group_name_H-M   'P 1'
#
loop_
_entity.id
_entity.type
_entity.pdbx_description
1 polymer ?
#
loop_
_entity_poly.entity_id
_entity_poly.type
_entity_poly.pdbx_seq_one_letter_code
_entity_poly.pdbx_strand_id
1 'polypeptide(L)' 'MKKLTIVIPIMILVAVLAMWMLGKDYAEIELPTRMLIAGGAAILSGVISYFLFSFEKDK' A
#
# COMPACT_ATOMS: atom_id res chain seq x y z
N MET A 1 -10.50 -1.51 15.49
CA MET A 1 -11.09 -2.53 14.59
C MET A 1 -11.75 -1.92 13.35
N LYS A 2 -12.72 -1.00 13.44
CA LYS A 2 -13.37 -0.37 12.26
C LYS A 2 -12.40 0.29 11.26
N LYS A 3 -11.29 0.87 11.73
CA LYS A 3 -10.26 1.53 10.88
C LYS A 3 -9.50 0.53 9.99
N LEU A 4 -9.19 -0.65 10.52
CA LEU A 4 -8.43 -1.68 9.80
C LEU A 4 -9.25 -2.29 8.65
N THR A 5 -10.58 -2.24 8.73
CA THR A 5 -11.49 -2.68 7.67
C THR A 5 -11.35 -1.85 6.38
N ILE A 6 -10.91 -0.59 6.48
CA ILE A 6 -10.66 0.28 5.31
C ILE A 6 -9.17 0.27 4.93
N VAL A 7 -8.29 0.29 5.93
CA VAL A 7 -6.84 0.34 5.72
C VAL A 7 -6.32 -0.92 5.02
N ILE A 8 -6.77 -2.12 5.41
CA ILE A 8 -6.28 -3.39 4.83
C ILE A 8 -6.57 -3.48 3.31
N PRO A 9 -7.81 -3.21 2.83
CA PRO A 9 -8.08 -3.15 1.39
C PRO A 9 -7.19 -2.18 0.63
N ILE A 10 -6.92 -0.99 1.20
CA ILE A 10 -6.04 0.00 0.56
C ILE A 10 -4.61 -0.54 0.43
N MET A 11 -4.09 -1.16 1.49
CA MET A 11 -2.74 -1.74 1.46
C MET A 11 -2.63 -2.84 0.39
N ILE A 12 -3.63 -3.70 0.26
CA ILE A 12 -3.66 -4.76 -0.76
C ILE A 12 -3.72 -4.14 -2.16
N LEU A 13 -4.59 -3.14 -2.37
CA LEU A 13 -4.71 -2.45 -3.64
C LEU A 13 -3.38 -1.82 -4.07
N VAL A 14 -2.71 -1.13 -3.15
CA VAL A 14 -1.42 -0.49 -3.41
C VAL A 14 -0.33 -1.54 -3.70
N ALA A 15 -0.30 -2.66 -2.97
CA ALA A 15 0.65 -3.74 -3.24
C ALA A 15 0.49 -4.31 -4.67
N VAL A 16 -0.74 -4.55 -5.10
CA VAL A 16 -1.05 -5.08 -6.44
C VAL A 16 -0.67 -4.07 -7.52
N LEU A 17 -1.04 -2.80 -7.36
CA LEU A 17 -0.73 -1.74 -8.32
C LEU A 17 0.79 -1.50 -8.40
N ALA A 18 1.49 -1.48 -7.27
CA ALA A 18 2.93 -1.32 -7.24
C ALA A 18 3.63 -2.49 -7.94
N MET A 19 3.24 -3.74 -7.66
CA MET A 19 3.80 -4.91 -8.35
C MET A 19 3.50 -4.90 -9.85
N TRP A 20 2.31 -4.47 -10.26
CA TRP A 20 1.96 -4.36 -11.67
C TRP A 20 2.80 -3.30 -12.39
N MET A 21 2.95 -2.12 -11.79
CA MET A 21 3.77 -1.03 -12.34
C MET A 21 5.26 -1.40 -12.39
N LEU A 22 5.79 -2.01 -11.33
CA LEU A 22 7.17 -2.51 -11.30
C LEU A 22 7.39 -3.68 -12.27
N GLY A 23 6.35 -4.49 -12.51
CA GLY A 23 6.36 -5.56 -13.51
C GLY A 23 6.42 -5.04 -14.94
N LYS A 24 5.66 -3.98 -15.21
CA LYS A 24 5.45 -3.40 -16.54
C LYS A 24 6.54 -2.42 -16.94
N ASP A 25 6.85 -1.47 -16.06
CA ASP A 25 7.64 -0.29 -16.38
C ASP A 25 9.08 -0.37 -15.83
N TYR A 26 9.34 -1.30 -14.89
CA TYR A 26 10.65 -1.48 -14.24
C TYR A 26 11.10 -2.95 -14.25
N ALA A 27 10.92 -3.59 -15.41
CA ALA A 27 11.19 -5.01 -15.62
C ALA A 27 12.67 -5.42 -15.50
N GLU A 28 13.57 -4.46 -15.35
CA GLU A 28 15.00 -4.61 -15.10
C GLU A 28 15.36 -4.81 -13.62
N ILE A 29 14.49 -4.41 -12.69
CA ILE A 29 14.76 -4.51 -11.25
C ILE A 29 14.59 -5.97 -10.82
N GLU A 30 15.46 -6.55 -9.99
CA GLU A 30 15.24 -7.93 -9.55
C GLU A 30 13.94 -8.11 -8.73
N LEU A 31 13.29 -9.27 -8.85
CA LEU A 31 12.02 -9.56 -8.21
C LEU A 31 12.03 -9.32 -6.68
N PRO A 32 13.06 -9.73 -5.90
CA PRO A 32 13.11 -9.48 -4.46
C PRO A 32 13.07 -7.98 -4.13
N THR A 33 13.77 -7.16 -4.91
CA THR A 33 13.79 -5.70 -4.76
C THR A 33 12.43 -5.10 -5.08
N ARG A 34 11.73 -5.58 -6.13
CA ARG A 34 10.36 -5.15 -6.43
C ARG A 34 9.38 -5.50 -5.30
N MET A 35 9.52 -6.67 -4.69
CA MET A 35 8.69 -7.06 -3.54
C MET A 35 8.93 -6.15 -2.33
N LEU A 36 10.18 -5.76 -2.06
CA LEU A 36 10.50 -4.80 -1.01
C LEU A 36 9.89 -3.42 -1.28
N ILE A 37 9.97 -2.94 -2.53
CA ILE A 37 9.36 -1.65 -2.93
C ILE A 37 7.83 -1.72 -2.77
N ALA A 38 7.19 -2.75 -3.31
CA ALA A 38 5.74 -2.93 -3.20
C ALA A 38 5.27 -3.10 -1.75
N GLY A 39 6.01 -3.86 -0.94
CA GLY A 39 5.77 -4.00 0.50
C GLY A 39 5.91 -2.68 1.25
N GLY A 40 6.95 -1.91 0.97
CA GLY A 40 7.15 -0.57 1.52
C GLY A 40 6.03 0.39 1.14
N ALA A 41 5.62 0.40 -0.14
CA ALA A 41 4.51 1.21 -0.64
C ALA A 41 3.19 0.84 0.05
N ALA A 42 2.90 -0.46 0.20
CA ALA A 42 1.72 -0.94 0.89
C ALA A 42 1.70 -0.51 2.36
N ILE A 43 2.81 -0.69 3.10
CA ILE A 43 2.92 -0.26 4.51
C ILE A 43 2.74 1.26 4.63
N LEU A 44 3.43 2.05 3.80
CA LEU A 44 3.34 3.50 3.83
C LEU A 44 1.90 3.98 3.56
N SER A 45 1.24 3.39 2.56
CA SER A 45 -0.16 3.70 2.26
C SER A 45 -1.10 3.36 3.42
N GLY A 46 -0.84 2.26 4.12
CA GLY A 46 -1.60 1.83 5.28
C GLY A 46 -1.46 2.82 6.45
N VAL A 47 -0.24 3.30 6.69
CA VAL A 47 0.03 4.33 7.70
C VAL A 47 -0.70 5.63 7.35
N ILE A 48 -0.56 6.11 6.11
CA ILE A 48 -1.24 7.34 5.65
C ILE A 48 -2.75 7.21 5.81
N SER A 49 -3.33 6.10 5.34
CA SER A 49 -4.77 5.85 5.43
C SER A 49 -5.24 5.77 6.87
N TYR A 50 -4.48 5.12 7.75
CA TYR A 50 -4.81 5.02 9.16
C TYR A 50 -4.88 6.40 9.82
N PHE A 51 -3.94 7.30 9.53
CA PHE A 51 -3.97 8.67 10.02
C PHE A 51 -5.13 9.47 9.41
N LEU A 52 -5.34 9.40 8.10
CA LEU A 52 -6.42 10.11 7.41
C LEU A 52 -7.81 9.78 8.00
N PHE A 53 -8.15 8.48 8.07
CA PHE A 53 -9.41 8.02 8.63
C PHE A 53 -9.49 8.14 10.17
N SER A 54 -8.40 8.51 10.83
CA SER A 54 -8.43 8.84 12.25
C SER A 54 -8.97 10.24 12.51
N PHE A 55 -8.74 11.20 11.60
CA PHE A 55 -9.28 12.57 11.71
C PHE A 55 -10.77 12.67 11.36
N GLU A 56 -11.27 11.73 10.55
CA GLU A 56 -12.65 11.75 10.08
C GLU A 56 -13.68 11.29 11.14
N LYS A 57 -13.21 10.70 12.25
CA LYS A 57 -14.06 10.16 13.32
C LYS A 57 -14.37 11.16 14.45
N ASP A 58 -13.91 12.40 14.35
CA ASP A 58 -14.16 13.48 15.33
C ASP A 58 -15.42 14.30 15.04
N LYS A 59 -16.40 13.74 14.30
CA LYS A 59 -17.74 14.32 14.11
C LYS A 59 -18.84 13.31 14.39
#